data_AF-A0A0Q3HWN1-F1
#
_entry.id   AF-A0A0Q3HWN1-F1
#
_cell.length_a   1.000
_cell.length_b   1.000
_cell.length_c   1.000
_cell.angle_alpha   90.00
_cell.angle_beta   90.00
_cell.angle_gamma   90.00
#
_symmetry.space_group_name_H-M   'P 1'
#
loop_
_entity.id
_entity.type
_entity.pdbx_description
1 polymer ?
#
loop_
_entity_poly.entity_id
_entity_poly.type
_entity_poly.pdbx_seq_one_letter_code
_entity_poly.pdbx_strand_id
1 'polypeptide(L)'
;MLGLHGLGWAGPKRRLLPYILSFFFFVPTTDNFTDLTIADPHSPRTSKAKQSDRFREARSRRMKAFKKEFTLEERANESAAMIANYPDRIPVIVERFSRSSLPEMEKRKYLVPREMPVGQFIFILRSRLHLSPGTALFVFVNNTLPQTANLMGSVYDVYKDKEDGFLYMCYSSEKTFGSSACN
;
A
#
# COMPACT_ATOMS: atom_id res chain seq x y z
N MET A 1 16.61 -58.47 25.45
CA MET A 1 15.49 -58.06 24.57
C MET A 1 15.93 -56.84 23.79
N LEU A 2 15.98 -56.97 22.46
CA LEU A 2 16.00 -55.91 21.44
C LEU A 2 14.79 -54.97 21.67
N GLY A 3 14.69 -53.70 21.30
CA GLY A 3 15.36 -52.84 20.33
C GLY A 3 14.28 -51.92 19.70
N LEU A 4 14.65 -50.67 19.41
CA LEU A 4 14.22 -49.83 18.26
C LEU A 4 12.97 -48.89 18.31
N HIS A 5 13.27 -47.65 17.88
CA HIS A 5 12.49 -46.59 17.18
C HIS A 5 11.54 -45.74 18.05
N GLY A 6 11.64 -44.40 18.14
CA GLY A 6 12.15 -43.40 17.20
C GLY A 6 10.98 -42.83 16.40
N LEU A 7 10.60 -41.57 16.65
CA LEU A 7 9.93 -40.67 15.70
C LEU A 7 9.88 -39.26 16.30
N GLY A 8 10.74 -38.38 15.79
CA GLY A 8 10.69 -36.95 16.06
C GLY A 8 9.67 -36.26 15.17
N TRP A 9 8.98 -35.26 15.68
CA TRP A 9 8.24 -34.29 14.89
C TRP A 9 8.58 -32.87 15.37
N ALA A 10 9.34 -32.15 14.55
CA ALA A 10 9.64 -30.74 14.70
C ALA A 10 8.46 -29.93 14.16
N GLY A 11 7.67 -29.33 15.06
CA GLY A 11 6.62 -28.38 14.70
C GLY A 11 7.17 -26.97 14.44
N PRO A 12 6.73 -26.25 13.40
CA PRO A 12 7.29 -24.97 13.01
C PRO A 12 6.96 -23.84 14.00
N LYS A 13 8.00 -23.08 14.36
CA LYS A 13 7.94 -21.89 15.21
C LYS A 13 6.93 -20.88 14.66
N ARG A 14 5.84 -20.66 15.42
CA ARG A 14 4.92 -19.54 15.25
C ARG A 14 5.69 -18.23 15.48
N ARG A 15 6.06 -17.51 14.41
CA ARG A 15 6.46 -16.11 14.52
C ARG A 15 5.19 -15.30 14.74
N LEU A 16 4.95 -14.96 15.99
CA LEU A 16 4.06 -13.88 16.39
C LEU A 16 4.64 -12.57 15.83
N LEU A 17 3.91 -11.93 14.91
CA LEU A 17 4.16 -10.54 14.53
C LEU A 17 3.31 -9.64 15.45
N PRO A 18 3.91 -8.84 16.34
CA PRO A 18 3.18 -7.80 17.05
C PRO A 18 3.15 -6.54 16.20
N TYR A 19 1.97 -6.11 15.77
CA TYR A 19 1.76 -4.73 15.31
C TYR A 19 0.44 -4.22 15.89
N ILE A 20 0.52 -3.68 17.10
CA ILE A 20 -0.47 -2.75 17.66
C ILE A 20 0.26 -1.44 17.97
N LEU A 21 -0.29 -0.41 17.33
CA LEU A 21 -0.14 1.04 17.43
C LEU A 21 0.25 1.65 18.79
N SER A 22 1.13 2.67 18.77
CA SER A 22 1.05 4.02 19.40
C SER A 22 2.48 4.60 19.59
N PHE A 23 2.98 5.56 18.79
CA PHE A 23 2.88 7.03 18.92
C PHE A 23 3.26 7.62 20.31
N PHE A 24 4.42 8.30 20.42
CA PHE A 24 4.61 9.73 20.78
C PHE A 24 6.06 10.05 21.24
N PHE A 25 6.66 11.06 20.58
CA PHE A 25 7.59 12.11 21.06
C PHE A 25 8.89 11.76 21.79
N PHE A 26 10.04 12.27 21.31
CA PHE A 26 10.79 13.36 21.98
C PHE A 26 11.95 13.88 21.09
N VAL A 27 12.20 15.19 21.21
CA VAL A 27 13.11 16.09 20.46
C VAL A 27 14.55 16.00 21.04
N PRO A 28 15.61 16.48 20.34
CA PRO A 28 16.98 16.00 20.50
C PRO A 28 17.78 16.77 21.55
N THR A 29 18.87 16.14 22.02
CA THR A 29 19.88 16.80 22.86
C THR A 29 21.22 16.79 22.13
N THR A 30 21.87 17.96 22.21
CA THR A 30 23.22 18.31 21.78
C THR A 30 24.29 17.44 22.43
N ASP A 31 25.44 17.24 21.77
CA ASP A 31 26.65 17.99 22.09
C ASP A 31 27.91 17.48 21.35
N ASN A 32 28.65 18.47 20.86
CA ASN A 32 30.10 18.61 20.76
C ASN A 32 30.95 17.51 20.08
N PHE A 33 31.63 17.90 19.00
CA PHE A 33 33.09 17.80 18.99
C PHE A 33 33.73 18.79 18.00
N THR A 34 34.77 19.46 18.48
CA THR A 34 35.65 20.42 17.82
C THR A 34 36.39 19.85 16.62
N ASP A 35 36.61 20.63 15.56
CA ASP A 35 37.99 20.94 15.13
C ASP A 35 38.05 22.14 14.17
N LEU A 36 39.04 23.00 14.40
CA LEU A 36 39.41 24.18 13.63
C LEU A 36 40.47 23.76 12.61
N THR A 37 40.17 23.85 11.32
CA THR A 37 41.22 23.97 10.31
C THR A 37 40.88 25.07 9.31
N ILE A 38 41.66 26.14 9.39
CA ILE A 38 41.80 27.21 8.40
C ILE A 38 42.59 26.63 7.22
N ALA A 39 42.03 26.67 6.00
CA ALA A 39 42.81 26.52 4.76
C ALA A 39 42.09 27.19 3.56
N ASP A 40 42.77 28.21 3.04
CA ASP A 40 42.90 28.69 1.66
C ASP A 40 41.69 29.18 0.81
N PRO A 41 41.77 30.43 0.29
CA PRO A 41 40.87 30.95 -0.73
C PRO A 41 41.53 30.85 -2.12
N HIS A 42 41.24 29.81 -2.91
CA HIS A 42 41.15 29.92 -4.38
C HIS A 42 40.66 28.62 -5.05
N SER A 43 39.53 28.74 -5.77
CA SER A 43 39.04 27.89 -6.89
C SER A 43 38.27 26.59 -6.59
N PRO A 44 37.37 26.09 -7.46
CA PRO A 44 36.45 26.75 -8.40
C PRO A 44 34.96 26.41 -8.10
N ARG A 45 34.07 27.30 -8.55
CA ARG A 45 32.61 27.13 -8.62
C ARG A 45 32.18 25.75 -9.15
N THR A 46 31.72 24.86 -8.28
CA THR A 46 31.03 23.61 -8.68
C THR A 46 29.86 23.27 -7.75
N SER A 47 28.91 24.20 -7.54
CA SER A 47 27.74 23.96 -6.65
C SER A 47 26.37 23.92 -7.34
N LYS A 48 26.28 24.04 -8.67
CA LYS A 48 24.97 24.12 -9.35
C LYS A 48 24.41 22.82 -9.95
N ALA A 49 25.23 21.77 -10.11
CA ALA A 49 24.79 20.52 -10.76
C ALA A 49 24.29 19.44 -9.78
N LYS A 50 24.78 19.40 -8.54
CA LYS A 50 24.42 18.33 -7.58
C LYS A 50 23.05 18.53 -6.92
N GLN A 51 22.56 19.77 -6.89
CA GLN A 51 21.30 20.11 -6.25
C GLN A 51 20.10 19.85 -7.16
N SER A 52 20.25 19.99 -8.49
CA SER A 52 19.17 19.78 -9.47
C SER A 52 18.75 18.31 -9.62
N ASP A 53 19.67 17.37 -9.43
CA ASP A 53 19.37 15.93 -9.55
C ASP A 53 18.59 15.41 -8.35
N ARG A 54 18.89 15.93 -7.14
CA ARG A 54 18.15 15.59 -5.91
C ARG A 54 16.69 16.06 -5.93
N PHE A 55 16.39 17.10 -6.70
CA PHE A 55 15.01 17.56 -6.95
C PHE A 55 14.30 16.77 -8.08
N ARG A 56 15.03 16.14 -9.01
CA ARG A 56 14.44 15.29 -10.07
C ARG A 56 14.02 13.91 -9.58
N GLU A 57 14.75 13.31 -8.64
CA GLU A 57 14.41 11.98 -8.11
C GLU A 57 13.18 11.98 -7.19
N ALA A 58 12.91 13.09 -6.50
CA ALA A 58 11.74 13.23 -5.63
C ALA A 58 10.42 13.44 -6.40
N ARG A 59 10.46 13.74 -7.71
CA ARG A 59 9.28 14.19 -8.47
C ARG A 59 8.41 13.06 -9.06
N SER A 60 8.84 11.80 -9.15
CA SER A 60 7.98 10.79 -9.78
C SER A 60 8.34 9.34 -9.47
N ARG A 61 8.27 8.91 -8.21
CA ARG A 61 8.00 7.50 -7.92
C ARG A 61 6.51 7.23 -8.04
N ARG A 62 5.99 7.38 -9.25
CA ARG A 62 4.64 6.94 -9.60
C ARG A 62 4.65 5.42 -9.52
N MET A 63 3.85 4.82 -8.64
CA MET A 63 3.79 3.36 -8.59
C MET A 63 3.29 2.84 -9.94
N LYS A 64 3.95 1.80 -10.46
CA LYS A 64 3.45 1.07 -11.64
C LYS A 64 2.17 0.35 -11.22
N ALA A 65 1.25 0.13 -12.15
CA ALA A 65 0.03 -0.65 -11.86
C ALA A 65 0.39 -2.07 -11.40
N PHE A 66 -0.36 -2.62 -10.45
CA PHE A 66 -0.07 -3.91 -9.82
C PHE A 66 0.01 -5.04 -10.86
N LYS A 67 -0.90 -5.03 -11.85
CA LYS A 67 -0.90 -6.01 -12.95
C LYS A 67 0.30 -5.90 -13.90
N LYS A 68 0.99 -4.76 -13.92
CA LYS A 68 2.22 -4.54 -14.72
C LYS A 68 3.49 -4.87 -13.95
N GLU A 69 3.38 -4.97 -12.62
CA GLU A 69 4.51 -5.25 -11.73
C GLU A 69 4.67 -6.74 -11.47
N PHE A 70 3.56 -7.48 -11.39
CA PHE A 70 3.53 -8.91 -11.09
C PHE A 70 2.87 -9.69 -12.22
N THR A 71 3.41 -10.87 -12.53
CA THR A 71 2.84 -11.80 -13.50
C THR A 71 1.46 -12.30 -13.03
N LEU A 72 0.67 -12.85 -13.94
CA LEU A 72 -0.64 -13.41 -13.58
C LEU A 72 -0.52 -14.53 -12.54
N GLU A 73 0.45 -15.42 -12.73
CA GLU A 73 0.68 -16.57 -11.84
C GLU A 73 1.06 -16.13 -10.42
N GLU A 74 1.96 -15.15 -10.28
CA GLU A 74 2.33 -14.60 -8.97
C GLU A 74 1.12 -14.01 -8.25
N ARG A 75 0.29 -13.26 -8.98
CA ARG A 75 -0.92 -12.64 -8.41
C ARG A 75 -1.96 -13.69 -8.00
N ALA A 76 -2.21 -14.68 -8.85
CA ALA A 76 -3.14 -15.78 -8.56
C ALA A 76 -2.70 -16.61 -7.35
N ASN A 77 -1.42 -16.97 -7.28
CA ASN A 77 -0.86 -17.71 -6.16
C ASN A 77 -0.93 -16.89 -4.86
N GLU A 78 -0.64 -15.60 -4.93
CA GLU A 78 -0.70 -14.73 -3.76
C GLU A 78 -2.14 -14.55 -3.24
N SER A 79 -3.10 -14.27 -4.11
CA SER A 79 -4.50 -14.09 -3.69
C SER A 79 -5.07 -15.39 -3.09
N ALA A 80 -4.77 -16.54 -3.70
CA ALA A 80 -5.19 -17.84 -3.21
C ALA A 80 -4.60 -18.14 -1.83
N ALA A 81 -3.31 -17.84 -1.63
CA ALA A 81 -2.66 -17.98 -0.32
C ALA A 81 -3.27 -17.03 0.72
N MET A 82 -3.60 -15.79 0.36
CA MET A 82 -4.25 -14.84 1.26
C MET A 82 -5.63 -15.34 1.72
N ILE A 83 -6.44 -15.87 0.80
CA ILE A 83 -7.76 -16.42 1.10
C ILE A 83 -7.66 -17.71 1.94
N ALA A 84 -6.73 -18.61 1.60
CA ALA A 84 -6.53 -19.85 2.36
C ALA A 84 -6.10 -19.60 3.81
N ASN A 85 -5.26 -18.58 4.04
CA ASN A 85 -4.82 -18.22 5.40
C ASN A 85 -5.88 -17.40 6.17
N TYR A 86 -6.75 -16.67 5.47
CA TYR A 86 -7.74 -15.77 6.08
C TYR A 86 -9.07 -15.84 5.31
N PRO A 87 -9.86 -16.91 5.50
CA PRO A 87 -11.06 -17.18 4.69
C PRO A 87 -12.15 -16.11 4.83
N ASP A 88 -12.25 -15.45 5.99
CA ASP A 88 -13.23 -14.39 6.26
C ASP A 88 -12.77 -13.00 5.76
N ARG A 89 -11.69 -12.97 4.97
CA ARG A 89 -11.12 -11.73 4.44
C ARG A 89 -10.88 -11.84 2.94
N ILE A 90 -10.91 -10.67 2.30
CA ILE A 90 -10.73 -10.54 0.85
C ILE A 90 -9.44 -9.79 0.53
N PRO A 91 -8.69 -10.23 -0.49
CA PRO A 91 -7.53 -9.51 -0.99
C PRO A 91 -7.97 -8.36 -1.91
N VAL A 92 -7.62 -7.13 -1.55
CA VAL A 92 -8.01 -5.90 -2.26
C VAL A 92 -6.78 -5.10 -2.66
N ILE A 93 -6.70 -4.71 -3.93
CA ILE A 93 -5.70 -3.79 -4.46
C ILE A 93 -6.36 -2.42 -4.68
N VAL A 94 -5.79 -1.37 -4.09
CA VAL A 94 -6.28 0.00 -4.15
C VAL A 94 -5.23 0.89 -4.80
N GLU A 95 -5.52 1.41 -5.99
CA GLU A 95 -4.59 2.22 -6.76
C GLU A 95 -5.11 3.64 -7.01
N ARG A 96 -4.16 4.57 -7.18
CA ARG A 96 -4.50 5.94 -7.48
C ARG A 96 -4.84 6.09 -8.95
N PHE A 97 -5.90 6.83 -9.24
CA PHE A 97 -6.18 7.19 -10.61
C PHE A 97 -5.10 8.08 -11.20
N SER A 98 -4.77 7.85 -12.46
CA SER A 98 -3.61 8.46 -13.13
C SER A 98 -3.65 9.99 -13.20
N ARG A 99 -4.86 10.56 -13.25
CA ARG A 99 -5.14 12.00 -13.32
C ARG A 99 -5.57 12.62 -11.99
N SER A 100 -5.66 11.83 -10.93
CA SER A 100 -6.07 12.33 -9.62
C SER A 100 -5.05 13.34 -9.07
N SER A 101 -5.53 14.35 -8.34
CA SER A 101 -4.70 15.29 -7.58
C SER A 101 -4.41 14.80 -6.16
N LEU A 102 -4.98 13.66 -5.75
CA LEU A 102 -4.77 13.07 -4.43
C LEU A 102 -3.34 12.53 -4.28
N PRO A 103 -2.81 12.46 -3.04
CA PRO A 103 -1.54 11.81 -2.75
C PRO A 103 -1.60 10.30 -3.04
N GLU A 104 -0.44 9.68 -3.23
CA GLU A 104 -0.30 8.23 -3.42
C GLU A 104 -0.22 7.52 -2.06
N MET A 105 -0.85 6.34 -1.94
CA MET A 105 -0.82 5.56 -0.71
C MET A 105 0.51 4.82 -0.59
N GLU A 106 1.06 4.76 0.63
CA GLU A 106 2.28 3.98 0.90
C GLU A 106 2.10 2.48 0.61
N LYS A 107 0.90 1.95 0.85
CA LYS A 107 0.54 0.55 0.61
C LYS A 107 -0.72 0.49 -0.22
N ARG A 108 -0.71 -0.33 -1.27
CA ARG A 108 -1.88 -0.56 -2.15
C ARG A 108 -2.60 -1.88 -1.90
N LYS A 109 -1.99 -2.83 -1.18
CA LYS A 109 -2.55 -4.17 -0.94
C LYS A 109 -3.15 -4.25 0.46
N TYR A 110 -4.39 -4.69 0.53
CA TYR A 110 -5.20 -4.75 1.75
C TYR A 110 -5.85 -6.12 1.90
N LEU A 111 -6.05 -6.53 3.15
CA LEU A 111 -6.79 -7.73 3.51
C LEU A 111 -8.01 -7.31 4.36
N VAL A 112 -9.17 -7.24 3.71
CA VAL A 112 -10.38 -6.57 4.24
C VAL A 112 -11.39 -7.61 4.73
N PRO A 113 -12.01 -7.46 5.92
CA PRO A 113 -13.09 -8.33 6.36
C PRO A 113 -14.28 -8.33 5.38
N ARG A 114 -14.87 -9.50 5.13
CA ARG A 114 -16.02 -9.64 4.21
C ARG A 114 -17.24 -8.82 4.66
N GLU A 115 -17.49 -8.78 5.97
CA GLU A 115 -18.62 -8.08 6.59
C GLU A 115 -18.40 -6.56 6.78
N MET A 116 -17.29 -6.01 6.29
CA MET A 116 -17.05 -4.57 6.36
C MET A 116 -17.91 -3.85 5.29
N PRO A 117 -18.68 -2.81 5.63
CA PRO A 117 -19.32 -1.97 4.64
C PRO A 117 -18.31 -1.18 3.81
N VAL A 118 -18.58 -0.99 2.52
CA VAL A 118 -17.73 -0.20 1.60
C VAL A 118 -17.49 1.21 2.13
N GLY A 119 -18.52 1.86 2.70
CA GLY A 119 -18.39 3.20 3.27
C GLY A 119 -17.37 3.27 4.42
N GLN A 120 -17.30 2.23 5.25
CA GLN A 120 -16.30 2.14 6.31
C GLN A 120 -14.89 1.95 5.74
N PHE A 121 -14.74 1.13 4.69
CA PHE A 121 -13.46 0.97 4.01
C PHE A 121 -12.98 2.29 3.38
N ILE A 122 -13.87 3.04 2.71
CA ILE A 122 -13.56 4.37 2.16
C ILE A 122 -13.11 5.34 3.26
N PHE A 123 -13.75 5.30 4.43
CA PHE A 123 -13.33 6.11 5.58
C PHE A 123 -11.90 5.77 6.03
N ILE A 124 -11.56 4.48 6.11
CA ILE A 124 -10.19 4.03 6.42
C ILE A 124 -9.18 4.55 5.38
N LEU A 125 -9.51 4.44 4.08
CA LEU A 125 -8.64 4.95 3.01
C LEU A 125 -8.44 6.46 3.11
N ARG A 126 -9.49 7.23 3.46
CA ARG A 126 -9.40 8.67 3.71
C ARG A 126 -8.41 9.00 4.81
N SER A 127 -8.48 8.28 5.94
CA SER A 127 -7.55 8.46 7.05
C SER A 127 -6.10 8.13 6.65
N ARG A 128 -5.88 7.09 5.83
CA ARG A 128 -4.54 6.71 5.33
C ARG A 128 -3.93 7.75 4.38
N LEU A 129 -4.76 8.44 3.63
CA LEU A 129 -4.35 9.52 2.73
C LEU A 129 -4.19 10.87 3.45
N HIS A 130 -4.51 10.94 4.75
CA HIS A 130 -4.49 12.19 5.53
C HIS A 130 -5.32 13.32 4.89
N LEU A 131 -6.46 12.98 4.27
CA LEU A 131 -7.28 13.97 3.57
C LEU A 131 -8.07 14.84 4.54
N SER A 132 -8.06 16.16 4.31
CA SER A 132 -8.91 17.11 5.03
C SER A 132 -10.40 16.83 4.78
N PRO A 133 -11.32 17.20 5.70
CA PRO A 133 -12.76 16.97 5.55
C PRO A 133 -13.38 17.55 4.25
N GLY A 134 -12.82 18.63 3.72
CA GLY A 134 -13.28 19.27 2.48
C GLY A 134 -12.82 18.58 1.19
N THR A 135 -11.83 17.70 1.26
CA THR A 135 -11.31 17.00 0.07
C THR A 135 -12.23 15.83 -0.30
N ALA A 136 -12.64 15.79 -1.58
CA ALA A 136 -13.44 14.70 -2.10
C ALA A 136 -12.58 13.44 -2.33
N LEU A 137 -13.14 12.27 -2.02
CA LEU A 137 -12.56 10.96 -2.29
C LEU A 137 -13.63 10.06 -2.89
N PHE A 138 -13.44 9.68 -4.15
CA PHE A 138 -14.27 8.71 -4.86
C PHE A 138 -13.48 7.42 -5.04
N VAL A 139 -14.13 6.29 -4.78
CA VAL A 139 -13.55 4.95 -4.98
C VAL A 139 -14.39 4.23 -6.01
N PHE A 140 -13.73 3.61 -6.97
CA PHE A 140 -14.32 2.94 -8.12
C PHE A 140 -13.95 1.47 -8.12
N VAL A 141 -14.90 0.62 -8.48
CA VAL A 141 -14.72 -0.81 -8.73
C VAL A 141 -15.23 -1.09 -10.13
N ASN A 142 -14.37 -1.64 -11.00
CA ASN A 142 -14.70 -1.84 -12.42
C ASN A 142 -15.37 -0.60 -13.07
N ASN A 143 -14.76 0.58 -12.85
CA ASN A 143 -15.24 1.89 -13.33
C ASN A 143 -16.62 2.35 -12.81
N THR A 144 -17.20 1.67 -11.82
CA THR A 144 -18.46 2.05 -11.18
C THR A 144 -18.25 2.50 -9.75
N LEU A 145 -19.14 3.38 -9.25
CA LEU A 145 -19.16 3.76 -7.83
C LEU A 145 -19.94 2.69 -7.05
N PRO A 146 -19.29 1.88 -6.21
CA PRO A 146 -20.00 0.90 -5.39
C PRO A 146 -20.92 1.62 -4.39
N GLN A 147 -22.07 1.01 -4.08
CA GLN A 147 -22.95 1.51 -3.03
C GLN A 147 -22.24 1.39 -1.68
N THR A 148 -22.26 2.47 -0.88
CA THR A 148 -21.53 2.55 0.40
C THR A 148 -22.08 1.60 1.46
N ALA A 149 -23.35 1.22 1.35
CA ALA A 149 -24.01 0.27 2.24
C ALA A 149 -23.68 -1.19 1.92
N ASN A 150 -23.13 -1.49 0.74
CA ASN A 150 -22.80 -2.87 0.37
C ASN A 150 -21.65 -3.38 1.22
N LEU A 151 -21.66 -4.69 1.49
CA LEU A 151 -20.56 -5.38 2.12
C LEU A 151 -19.42 -5.60 1.12
N MET A 152 -18.19 -5.49 1.62
CA MET A 152 -16.98 -5.73 0.84
C MET A 152 -16.97 -7.15 0.24
N GLY A 153 -17.49 -8.15 0.97
CA GLY A 153 -17.67 -9.51 0.47
C GLY A 153 -18.57 -9.59 -0.75
N SER A 154 -19.73 -8.93 -0.73
CA SER A 154 -20.66 -8.90 -1.87
C SER A 154 -20.05 -8.20 -3.09
N VAL A 155 -19.30 -7.13 -2.89
CA VAL A 155 -18.57 -6.45 -3.97
C VAL A 155 -17.48 -7.36 -4.55
N TYR A 156 -16.76 -8.08 -3.68
CA TYR A 156 -15.72 -9.04 -4.09
C TYR A 156 -16.30 -10.18 -4.94
N ASP A 157 -17.42 -10.76 -4.54
CA ASP A 157 -18.00 -11.90 -5.25
C ASP A 157 -18.45 -11.53 -6.68
N VAL A 158 -18.86 -10.28 -6.89
CA VAL A 158 -19.31 -9.75 -8.19
C VAL A 158 -18.16 -9.23 -9.06
N TYR A 159 -17.19 -8.52 -8.46
CA TYR A 159 -16.22 -7.72 -9.20
C TYR A 159 -14.75 -8.14 -9.05
N LYS A 160 -14.45 -9.22 -8.33
CA LYS A 160 -13.08 -9.76 -8.32
C LYS A 160 -12.62 -10.10 -9.73
N ASP A 161 -11.32 -9.98 -9.96
CA ASP A 161 -10.71 -10.50 -11.16
C ASP A 161 -10.78 -12.03 -11.14
N LYS A 162 -11.28 -12.61 -12.24
CA LYS A 162 -11.48 -14.05 -12.36
C LYS A 162 -10.20 -14.82 -12.62
N GLU A 163 -9.18 -14.15 -13.15
CA GLU A 163 -7.89 -14.76 -13.48
C GLU A 163 -6.97 -14.75 -12.26
N ASP A 164 -6.91 -13.64 -11.52
CA ASP A 164 -5.98 -13.48 -10.41
C ASP A 164 -6.59 -13.50 -9.00
N GLY A 165 -7.91 -13.38 -8.84
CA GLY A 165 -8.59 -13.48 -7.54
C GLY A 165 -8.51 -12.25 -6.62
N PHE A 166 -7.90 -11.13 -7.03
CA PHE A 166 -7.96 -9.86 -6.32
C PHE A 166 -9.20 -9.03 -6.68
N LEU A 167 -9.64 -8.19 -5.75
CA LEU A 167 -10.55 -7.09 -6.05
C LEU A 167 -9.77 -5.80 -6.30
N TYR A 168 -9.93 -5.21 -7.49
CA TYR A 168 -9.26 -3.97 -7.86
C TYR A 168 -10.17 -2.77 -7.63
N MET A 169 -9.67 -1.81 -6.86
CA MET A 169 -10.30 -0.53 -6.62
C MET A 169 -9.38 0.60 -7.03
N CYS A 170 -9.96 1.67 -7.55
CA CYS A 170 -9.23 2.88 -7.89
C CYS A 170 -9.81 4.09 -7.17
N TYR A 171 -8.99 5.05 -6.74
CA TYR A 171 -9.47 6.26 -6.08
C TYR A 171 -9.08 7.56 -6.80
N SER A 172 -9.96 8.56 -6.72
CA SER A 172 -9.80 9.88 -7.36
C SER A 172 -10.45 11.00 -6.53
N SER A 173 -9.99 12.23 -6.72
CA SER A 173 -10.66 13.45 -6.22
C SER A 173 -11.88 13.85 -7.06
N GLU A 174 -12.04 13.26 -8.25
CA GLU A 174 -13.11 13.58 -9.19
C GLU A 174 -14.11 12.42 -9.37
N LYS A 175 -15.38 12.74 -9.60
CA LYS A 175 -16.40 11.77 -10.04
C LYS A 175 -16.17 11.44 -11.52
N THR A 176 -15.21 10.57 -11.81
CA THR A 176 -14.92 10.20 -13.20
C THR A 176 -15.90 9.15 -13.71
N PHE A 177 -16.77 9.54 -14.64
CA PHE A 177 -17.31 8.67 -15.69
C PHE A 177 -16.67 9.13 -17.01
N GLY A 178 -15.71 8.36 -17.54
CA GLY A 178 -15.02 8.70 -18.78
C GLY A 178 -13.64 8.05 -18.93
N SER A 179 -13.57 7.10 -19.89
CA SER A 179 -12.45 6.55 -20.68
C SER A 179 -11.05 6.31 -20.10
N SER A 180 -10.79 6.63 -18.84
CA SER A 180 -9.54 6.27 -18.17
C SER A 180 -9.91 5.20 -17.15
N ALA A 181 -9.51 3.96 -17.43
CA ALA A 181 -9.75 2.85 -16.52
C ALA A 181 -8.75 2.89 -15.36
N CYS A 182 -9.06 2.14 -14.30
CA CYS A 182 -8.03 1.65 -13.39
C CYS A 182 -6.99 0.91 -14.25
N ASN A 183 -5.70 1.26 -14.11
CA ASN A 183 -4.63 0.87 -15.05
C ASN A 183 -4.30 -0.63 -15.06
#